data_AF-A0A1B7UII2-F1
#
_entry.id   AF-A0A1B7UII2-F1
#
_cell.length_a   1.000
_cell.length_b   1.000
_cell.length_c   1.000
_cell.angle_alpha   90.00
_cell.angle_beta   90.00
_cell.angle_gamma   90.00
#
_symmetry.space_group_name_H-M   'P 1'
#
loop_
_entity.id
_entity.type
_entity.pdbx_description
1 polymer ?
#
loop_
_entity_poly.entity_id
_entity_poly.type
_entity_poly.pdbx_seq_one_letter_code
_entity_poly.pdbx_strand_id
1 'polypeptide(L)'
;MDIPSFIVSALPAVLGAVGAWFLVNEVNHAHQFEEISRELNDIERLQTLSRSNPREFWLRSAMISFKCDRAKAEELASALSDADIDAAIAKNNDLWERQISAGLERWNSKTVRSQLQKRRRMLWLGFWLLMASAAAQVLFALLKLFCC
;
A
#
# COMPACT_ATOMS: atom_id res chain seq x y z
N MET A 1 18.62 -45.95 7.95
CA MET A 1 17.59 -45.15 7.26
C MET A 1 18.31 -43.96 6.67
N ASP A 2 18.72 -44.09 5.42
CA ASP A 2 19.41 -43.03 4.69
C ASP A 2 18.43 -41.89 4.46
N ILE A 3 18.61 -40.79 5.19
CA ILE A 3 17.97 -39.52 4.81
C ILE A 3 18.53 -39.20 3.43
N PRO A 4 17.71 -39.15 2.36
CA PRO A 4 18.24 -39.02 1.02
C PRO A 4 19.04 -37.71 0.94
N SER A 5 20.31 -37.82 0.59
CA SER A 5 21.30 -36.71 0.51
C SER A 5 20.79 -35.50 -0.29
N PHE A 6 19.81 -35.73 -1.17
CA PHE A 6 19.11 -34.70 -1.94
C PHE A 6 18.33 -33.71 -1.06
N ILE A 7 17.62 -34.17 -0.02
CA ILE A 7 16.84 -33.31 0.89
C ILE A 7 17.78 -32.39 1.69
N VAL A 8 18.93 -32.93 2.12
CA VAL A 8 19.96 -32.20 2.87
C VAL A 8 20.59 -31.11 2.01
N SER A 9 20.80 -31.37 0.71
CA SER A 9 21.40 -30.40 -0.22
C SER A 9 20.43 -29.31 -0.71
N ALA A 10 19.13 -29.63 -0.84
CA ALA A 10 18.13 -28.71 -1.39
C ALA A 10 17.51 -27.79 -0.33
N LEU A 11 17.54 -28.19 0.95
CA LEU A 11 16.93 -27.44 2.05
C LEU A 11 17.37 -25.97 2.12
N PRO A 12 18.66 -25.61 2.00
CA PRO A 12 19.06 -24.20 2.04
C PRO A 12 18.50 -23.42 0.85
N ALA A 13 18.46 -24.00 -0.35
CA ALA A 13 17.90 -23.34 -1.53
C ALA A 13 16.39 -23.09 -1.36
N VAL A 14 15.65 -24.06 -0.80
CA VAL A 14 14.21 -23.92 -0.52
C VAL A 14 13.96 -22.83 0.53
N LEU A 15 14.70 -22.84 1.64
CA LEU A 15 14.58 -21.80 2.68
C LEU A 15 14.90 -20.42 2.11
N GLY A 16 15.91 -20.32 1.25
CA GLY A 16 16.27 -19.07 0.57
C GLY A 16 15.16 -18.56 -0.34
N ALA A 17 14.58 -19.44 -1.16
CA ALA A 17 13.51 -19.10 -2.08
C ALA A 17 12.21 -18.69 -1.36
N VAL A 18 11.82 -19.42 -0.31
CA VAL A 18 10.65 -19.08 0.51
C VAL A 18 10.89 -17.77 1.27
N GLY A 19 12.10 -17.57 1.80
CA GLY A 19 12.49 -16.33 2.47
C GLY A 19 12.40 -15.11 1.54
N ALA A 20 12.96 -15.22 0.33
CA ALA A 20 12.86 -14.19 -0.70
C ALA A 20 11.40 -13.92 -1.11
N TRP A 21 10.58 -14.96 -1.27
CA TRP A 21 9.16 -14.83 -1.58
C TRP A 21 8.39 -14.02 -0.51
N PHE A 22 8.67 -14.26 0.78
CA PHE A 22 8.06 -13.47 1.86
C PHE A 22 8.45 -11.99 1.81
N LEU A 23 9.72 -11.69 1.47
CA LEU A 23 10.18 -10.30 1.34
C LEU A 23 9.56 -9.59 0.14
N VAL A 24 9.49 -10.25 -1.02
CA VAL A 24 8.82 -9.69 -2.22
C VAL A 24 7.34 -9.42 -1.94
N ASN A 25 6.66 -10.34 -1.26
CA ASN A 25 5.28 -10.14 -0.88
C ASN A 25 5.11 -9.01 0.14
N GLU A 26 6.06 -8.81 1.05
CA GLU A 26 6.04 -7.67 1.97
C GLU A 26 6.12 -6.35 1.21
N VAL A 27 7.02 -6.23 0.23
CA VAL A 27 7.15 -5.04 -0.62
C VAL A 27 5.85 -4.74 -1.38
N ASN A 28 5.22 -5.77 -1.96
CA ASN A 28 3.94 -5.59 -2.65
C ASN A 28 2.83 -5.09 -1.70
N HIS A 29 2.75 -5.66 -0.48
CA HIS A 29 1.81 -5.18 0.54
C HIS A 29 2.16 -3.77 1.05
N ALA A 30 3.45 -3.42 1.10
CA ALA A 30 3.91 -2.09 1.47
C ALA A 30 3.45 -1.03 0.45
N HIS A 31 3.56 -1.34 -0.84
CA HIS A 31 3.13 -0.46 -1.92
C HIS A 31 1.61 -0.22 -1.87
N GLN A 32 0.81 -1.28 -1.78
CA GLN A 32 -0.64 -1.16 -1.64
C GLN A 32 -1.04 -0.35 -0.40
N PHE A 33 -0.35 -0.55 0.72
CA PHE A 33 -0.60 0.22 1.94
C PHE A 33 -0.28 1.71 1.74
N GLU A 34 0.82 2.02 1.07
CA GLU A 34 1.22 3.40 0.78
C GLU A 34 0.26 4.09 -0.19
N GLU A 35 -0.19 3.41 -1.24
CA GLU A 35 -1.20 3.91 -2.17
C GLU A 35 -2.50 4.27 -1.45
N ILE A 36 -3.05 3.35 -0.65
CA ILE A 36 -4.29 3.60 0.11
C ILE A 36 -4.08 4.73 1.13
N SER A 37 -2.90 4.81 1.77
CA SER A 37 -2.58 5.89 2.71
C SER A 37 -2.54 7.26 2.02
N ARG A 38 -1.99 7.34 0.80
CA ARG A 38 -1.95 8.56 0.00
C ARG A 38 -3.36 8.98 -0.43
N GLU A 39 -4.15 8.03 -0.94
CA GLU A 39 -5.54 8.27 -1.32
C GLU A 39 -6.36 8.85 -0.15
N LEU A 40 -6.24 8.26 1.05
CA LEU A 40 -6.95 8.74 2.23
C LEU A 40 -6.49 10.12 2.70
N ASN A 41 -5.19 10.43 2.62
CA ASN A 41 -4.66 11.74 2.97
C ASN A 41 -5.13 12.82 1.97
N ASP A 42 -5.17 12.52 0.68
CA ASP A 42 -5.68 13.45 -0.33
C ASP A 42 -7.18 13.72 -0.13
N ILE A 43 -7.94 12.68 0.21
CA ILE A 43 -9.34 12.79 0.63
C ILE A 43 -9.50 13.70 1.86
N GLU A 44 -8.72 13.48 2.92
CA GLU A 44 -8.78 14.28 4.15
C GLU A 44 -8.47 15.77 3.88
N ARG A 45 -7.47 16.03 3.03
CA ARG A 45 -7.12 17.39 2.59
C ARG A 45 -8.27 18.03 1.82
N LEU A 46 -8.89 17.31 0.90
CA LEU A 46 -10.02 17.80 0.14
C LEU A 46 -11.24 18.06 1.04
N GLN A 47 -11.51 17.20 2.02
CA GLN A 47 -12.59 17.41 2.99
C GLN A 47 -12.33 18.62 3.90
N THR A 48 -11.08 18.87 4.25
CA THR A 48 -10.69 20.08 4.99
C THR A 48 -10.87 21.33 4.14
N LEU A 49 -10.52 21.25 2.86
CA LEU A 49 -10.72 22.33 1.88
C LEU A 49 -12.20 22.62 1.64
N SER A 50 -13.08 21.62 1.56
CA SER A 50 -14.52 21.87 1.35
C SER A 50 -15.14 22.70 2.47
N ARG A 51 -14.62 22.59 3.70
CA ARG A 51 -15.09 23.35 4.87
C ARG A 51 -14.47 24.74 4.99
N SER A 52 -13.25 24.94 4.49
CA SER A 52 -12.48 26.17 4.68
C SER A 52 -12.45 27.08 3.44
N ASN A 53 -12.50 26.50 2.25
CA ASN A 53 -12.51 27.19 0.97
C ASN A 53 -13.26 26.37 -0.10
N PRO A 54 -14.60 26.49 -0.16
CA PRO A 54 -15.45 25.72 -1.08
C PRO A 54 -15.08 25.90 -2.55
N ARG A 55 -14.67 27.12 -2.93
CA ARG A 55 -14.28 27.46 -4.29
C ARG A 55 -12.99 26.75 -4.71
N GLU A 56 -11.97 26.74 -3.86
CA GLU A 56 -10.73 25.99 -4.11
C GLU A 56 -11.00 24.48 -4.14
N PHE A 57 -11.90 23.98 -3.28
CA PHE A 57 -12.33 22.58 -3.29
C PHE A 57 -13.00 22.20 -4.62
N TRP A 58 -13.91 23.04 -5.14
CA TRP A 58 -14.55 22.83 -6.43
C TRP A 58 -13.52 22.81 -7.57
N LEU A 59 -12.58 23.77 -7.59
CA LEU A 59 -11.53 23.84 -8.62
C LEU A 59 -10.69 22.56 -8.66
N ARG A 60 -10.22 22.09 -7.50
CA ARG A 60 -9.45 20.84 -7.42
C ARG A 60 -10.29 19.63 -7.83
N SER A 61 -11.54 19.58 -7.42
CA SER A 61 -12.46 18.50 -7.79
C SER A 61 -12.72 18.48 -9.31
N ALA A 62 -12.86 19.65 -9.93
CA ALA A 62 -13.04 19.80 -11.37
C ALA A 62 -11.78 19.38 -12.15
N MET A 63 -10.59 19.79 -11.70
CA MET A 63 -9.32 19.37 -12.30
C MET A 63 -9.17 17.85 -12.30
N ILE A 64 -9.53 17.18 -11.20
CA ILE A 64 -9.48 15.72 -11.08
C ILE A 64 -10.52 15.05 -11.99
N SER A 65 -11.77 15.52 -11.94
CA SER A 65 -12.89 14.89 -12.65
C SER A 65 -12.80 15.05 -14.17
N PHE A 66 -12.39 16.24 -14.63
CA PHE A 66 -12.33 16.59 -16.04
C PHE A 66 -10.93 16.46 -16.65
N LYS A 67 -9.91 16.08 -15.84
CA LYS A 67 -8.51 15.97 -16.25
C LYS A 67 -8.02 17.24 -16.97
N CYS A 68 -8.31 18.40 -16.40
CA CYS A 68 -7.99 19.69 -16.98
C CYS A 68 -7.04 20.51 -16.09
N ASP A 69 -6.30 21.42 -16.73
CA ASP A 69 -5.41 22.34 -16.02
C ASP A 69 -6.19 23.38 -15.22
N ARG A 70 -5.52 23.93 -14.20
CA ARG A 70 -6.12 24.90 -13.28
C ARG A 70 -6.75 26.10 -13.98
N ALA A 71 -6.10 26.64 -15.02
CA ALA A 71 -6.63 27.77 -15.79
C ALA A 71 -8.00 27.46 -16.43
N LYS A 72 -8.17 26.26 -16.98
CA LYS A 72 -9.45 25.81 -17.55
C LYS A 72 -10.51 25.58 -16.48
N ALA A 73 -10.10 25.05 -15.32
CA ALA A 73 -11.01 24.90 -14.18
C ALA A 73 -11.48 26.27 -13.65
N GLU A 74 -10.59 27.25 -13.57
CA GLU A 74 -10.91 28.62 -13.17
C GLU A 74 -11.82 29.33 -14.19
N GLU A 75 -11.59 29.10 -15.49
CA GLU A 75 -12.48 29.57 -16.55
C GLU A 75 -13.90 28.98 -16.41
N LEU A 76 -14.01 27.67 -16.16
CA LEU A 76 -15.31 27.02 -15.89
C LEU A 76 -15.96 27.55 -14.61
N ALA A 77 -15.18 27.83 -13.56
CA ALA A 77 -15.67 28.42 -12.32
C ALA A 77 -16.10 29.88 -12.48
N SER A 78 -15.50 30.62 -13.41
CA SER A 78 -15.78 32.06 -13.61
C SER A 78 -17.21 32.32 -14.07
N ALA A 79 -17.83 31.33 -14.72
CA ALA A 79 -19.21 31.38 -15.19
C ALA A 79 -20.24 30.91 -14.14
N LEU A 80 -19.79 30.38 -13.00
CA LEU A 80 -20.65 29.86 -11.95
C LEU A 80 -20.75 30.85 -10.79
N SER A 81 -21.96 31.04 -10.27
CA SER A 81 -22.15 31.78 -9.02
C SER A 81 -21.65 30.95 -7.83
N ASP A 82 -21.30 31.59 -6.71
CA ASP A 82 -20.90 30.86 -5.50
C ASP A 82 -22.03 29.93 -5.00
N ALA A 83 -23.30 30.30 -5.23
CA ALA A 83 -24.45 29.45 -4.90
C ALA A 83 -24.53 28.18 -5.79
N ASP A 84 -24.19 28.28 -7.08
CA ASP A 84 -24.14 27.13 -7.98
C ASP A 84 -22.97 26.21 -7.65
N ILE A 85 -21.85 26.80 -7.23
CA ILE A 85 -20.68 26.07 -6.73
C ILE A 85 -21.06 25.29 -5.47
N ASP A 86 -21.74 25.92 -4.50
CA ASP A 86 -22.19 25.25 -3.27
C ASP A 86 -23.19 24.13 -3.55
N ALA A 87 -24.13 24.34 -4.48
CA ALA A 87 -25.09 23.30 -4.89
C ALA A 87 -24.39 22.11 -5.59
N ALA A 88 -23.41 22.39 -6.45
CA ALA A 88 -22.61 21.37 -7.11
C ALA A 88 -21.72 20.60 -6.11
N ILE A 89 -21.14 21.29 -5.12
CA ILE A 89 -20.38 20.68 -4.03
C ILE A 89 -21.29 19.78 -3.20
N ALA A 90 -22.49 20.23 -2.83
CA ALA A 90 -23.43 19.44 -2.04
C ALA A 90 -23.84 18.15 -2.79
N LYS A 91 -24.07 18.23 -4.10
CA LYS A 91 -24.39 17.08 -4.95
C LYS A 91 -23.20 16.11 -5.09
N ASN A 92 -21.98 16.64 -5.19
CA ASN A 92 -20.77 15.81 -5.26
C ASN A 92 -20.40 15.23 -3.90
N ASN A 93 -20.67 15.92 -2.78
CA ASN A 93 -20.32 15.44 -1.45
C ASN A 93 -20.91 14.06 -1.15
N ASP A 94 -22.13 13.72 -1.59
CA ASP A 94 -22.71 12.38 -1.41
C ASP A 94 -21.94 11.29 -2.20
N LEU A 95 -21.56 11.59 -3.45
CA LEU A 95 -20.71 10.71 -4.26
C LEU A 95 -19.33 10.51 -3.61
N TRP A 96 -18.74 11.59 -3.09
CA TRP A 96 -17.47 11.55 -2.40
C TRP A 96 -17.57 10.80 -1.08
N GLU A 97 -18.60 11.05 -0.26
CA GLU A 97 -18.83 10.38 1.02
C GLU A 97 -18.97 8.86 0.85
N ARG A 98 -19.57 8.39 -0.24
CA ARG A 98 -19.59 6.96 -0.60
C ARG A 98 -18.21 6.42 -0.97
N GLN A 99 -17.42 7.15 -1.76
CA GLN A 99 -16.05 6.76 -2.11
C GLN A 99 -15.14 6.73 -0.88
N ILE A 100 -15.27 7.72 0.00
CA ILE A 100 -14.57 7.84 1.27
C ILE A 100 -14.97 6.69 2.18
N SER A 101 -16.26 6.40 2.31
CA SER A 101 -16.75 5.27 3.11
C SER A 101 -16.22 3.94 2.58
N ALA A 102 -16.19 3.73 1.27
CA ALA A 102 -15.61 2.53 0.66
C ALA A 102 -14.08 2.45 0.82
N GLY A 103 -13.37 3.58 0.81
CA GLY A 103 -11.93 3.66 1.08
C GLY A 103 -11.61 3.37 2.55
N LEU A 104 -12.36 3.99 3.46
CA LEU A 104 -12.30 3.77 4.91
C LEU A 104 -12.72 2.36 5.28
N GLU A 105 -13.69 1.76 4.61
CA GLU A 105 -14.10 0.37 4.83
C GLU A 105 -13.02 -0.60 4.35
N ARG A 106 -12.40 -0.35 3.19
CA ARG A 106 -11.20 -1.11 2.74
C ARG A 106 -10.02 -0.97 3.70
N TRP A 107 -9.88 0.19 4.32
CA TRP A 107 -8.87 0.47 5.34
C TRP A 107 -9.20 -0.15 6.71
N ASN A 108 -10.46 -0.09 7.15
CA ASN A 108 -10.91 -0.54 8.47
C ASN A 108 -11.22 -2.04 8.53
N SER A 109 -11.74 -2.64 7.45
CA SER A 109 -11.96 -4.09 7.33
C SER A 109 -10.68 -4.89 7.56
N LYS A 110 -9.52 -4.25 7.41
CA LYS A 110 -8.21 -4.76 7.78
C LYS A 110 -7.51 -3.71 8.66
N THR A 111 -7.89 -3.60 9.93
CA THR A 111 -7.30 -2.65 10.89
C THR A 111 -5.81 -2.40 10.61
N VAL A 112 -5.41 -1.15 10.40
CA VAL A 112 -4.04 -0.73 10.05
C VAL A 112 -2.98 -1.43 10.90
N ARG A 113 -3.27 -1.57 12.20
CA ARG A 113 -2.43 -2.28 13.16
C ARG A 113 -2.21 -3.75 12.80
N SER A 114 -3.26 -4.46 12.37
CA SER A 114 -3.16 -5.84 11.90
C SER A 114 -2.36 -5.96 10.59
N GLN A 115 -2.50 -5.00 9.67
CA GLN A 115 -1.70 -4.98 8.43
C GLN A 115 -0.22 -4.73 8.72
N LEU A 116 0.11 -3.74 9.56
CA LEU A 116 1.48 -3.46 9.99
C LEU A 116 2.09 -4.64 10.74
N GLN A 117 1.33 -5.32 11.59
CA GLN A 117 1.77 -6.55 12.26
C GLN A 117 2.01 -7.68 11.25
N LYS A 118 1.13 -7.87 10.26
CA LYS A 118 1.30 -8.87 9.20
C LYS A 118 2.55 -8.59 8.37
N ARG A 119 2.75 -7.34 7.95
CA ARG A 119 3.95 -6.90 7.22
C ARG A 119 5.22 -7.16 8.02
N ARG A 120 5.24 -6.75 9.29
CA ARG A 120 6.37 -7.00 10.20
C ARG A 120 6.65 -8.51 10.34
N ARG A 121 5.62 -9.35 10.45
CA ARG A 121 5.79 -10.81 10.49
C ARG A 121 6.38 -11.34 9.18
N MET A 122 5.90 -10.92 8.03
CA MET A 122 6.44 -11.36 6.72
C MET A 122 7.90 -10.94 6.55
N LEU A 123 8.24 -9.71 6.93
CA LEU A 123 9.61 -9.20 6.88
C LEU A 123 10.56 -10.05 7.75
N TRP A 124 10.19 -10.25 9.02
CA TRP A 124 11.01 -11.03 9.94
C TRP A 124 11.08 -12.50 9.53
N LEU A 125 9.97 -13.13 9.15
CA LEU A 125 9.97 -14.52 8.69
C LEU A 125 10.84 -14.70 7.43
N GLY A 126 10.72 -13.81 6.45
CA GLY A 126 11.54 -13.82 5.25
C GLY A 126 13.03 -13.69 5.57
N PHE A 127 13.38 -12.73 6.44
CA PHE A 127 14.74 -12.53 6.90
C PHE A 127 15.30 -13.76 7.66
N TRP A 128 14.53 -14.31 8.61
CA TRP A 128 14.93 -15.49 9.37
C TRP A 128 15.17 -16.70 8.47
N LEU A 129 14.34 -16.90 7.44
CA LEU A 129 14.50 -17.98 6.47
C LEU A 129 15.76 -17.82 5.61
N LEU A 130 16.10 -16.59 5.21
CA LEU A 130 17.36 -16.30 4.51
C LEU A 130 18.57 -16.54 5.42
N MET A 131 18.52 -16.10 6.67
CA MET A 131 19.59 -16.35 7.64
C MET A 131 19.76 -17.84 7.93
N ALA A 132 18.65 -18.59 8.06
CA ALA A 132 18.68 -20.03 8.24
C ALA A 132 19.24 -20.76 7.01
N SER A 133 18.89 -20.31 5.81
CA SER A 133 19.47 -20.79 4.54
C SER A 133 20.99 -20.59 4.52
N ALA A 134 21.45 -19.38 4.81
CA ALA A 134 22.88 -19.06 4.83
C ALA A 134 23.63 -19.85 5.91
N ALA A 135 23.08 -19.95 7.12
CA ALA A 135 23.66 -20.74 8.21
C ALA A 135 23.77 -22.22 7.84
N ALA A 136 22.74 -22.79 7.20
CA ALA A 136 22.76 -24.16 6.72
C ALA A 136 23.84 -24.36 5.65
N GLN A 137 23.99 -23.44 4.69
CA GLN A 137 25.06 -23.50 3.68
C GLN A 137 26.46 -23.49 4.31
N VAL A 138 26.71 -22.61 5.29
CA VAL A 138 27.99 -22.54 6.00
C VAL A 138 28.24 -23.83 6.79
N LEU A 139 27.23 -24.34 7.50
CA LEU A 139 27.35 -25.59 8.25
C LEU A 139 27.66 -26.77 7.32
N PHE A 140 27.01 -26.88 6.15
CA PHE A 140 27.31 -27.91 5.18
C PHE A 140 28.71 -27.78 4.57
N ALA A 141 29.18 -26.56 4.32
CA ALA A 141 30.54 -26.32 3.85
C ALA A 141 31.58 -26.74 4.89
N LEU A 142 31.37 -26.42 6.17
CA LEU A 142 32.24 -26.85 7.26
C LEU A 142 32.23 -28.37 7.44
N LEU A 143 31.07 -29.01 7.44
CA LEU A 143 30.97 -30.47 7.54
C LEU A 143 31.70 -31.18 6.39
N LYS A 144 31.65 -30.64 5.17
CA LYS A 144 32.44 -31.17 4.05
C LYS A 144 33.95 -31.04 4.25
N LEU A 145 34.42 -29.97 4.89
CA LEU A 145 35.84 -29.74 5.15
C LEU A 145 36.42 -30.65 6.25
N PHE A 146 35.61 -31.06 7.24
CA PHE A 146 36.07 -31.92 8.35
C PHE A 146 35.83 -33.42 8.13
N CYS A 147 34.99 -33.81 7.15
CA CYS A 147 34.74 -35.22 6.79
C CYS A 147 35.52 -35.69 5.55
N CYS A 148 36.36 -34.85 4.94
CA CYS A 148 37.35 -35.20 3.92
C CYS A 148 38.75 -35.11 4.51
#